data_AF-A0A9D6E3E2-F1
#
_entry.id   AF-A0A9D6E3E2-F1
#
_cell.length_a   1.000
_cell.length_b   1.000
_cell.length_c   1.000
_cell.angle_alpha   90.00
_cell.angle_beta   90.00
_cell.angle_gamma   90.00
#
_symmetry.space_group_name_H-M   'P 1'
#
loop_
_entity.id
_entity.type
_entity.pdbx_description
1 polymer ?
#
loop_
_entity_poly.entity_id
_entity_poly.type
_entity_poly.pdbx_seq_one_letter_code
_entity_poly.pdbx_strand_id
1 'polypeptide(L)'
;PHKGVNVPGVFLSVTSLTDKDKKDALAGISWGVDFIALSFVRKPSDVMELRKFLQGQGSSIPIIAKIEKSEAVKNLDEILSLVDGVMVARGDLGVEIPMEEVPLVQKSLIRKANALARPVITATQMLNSMIESPLPTRAEVADVANAVLDGTDAVMLSGETAVGRHPVKTVGTMARIAEKAEEALHYDEVTRRKSGNDVAEAVSLAACELAQELEARAILVSTRSGKTARLISKYRPEAPILAASPEEETLRRLVLSWNTFPLSRIVRLGTDELMQEAEKAALDAGLIKQGDLVIAVLGVPGGPGGGTNTVKVHTTGMA
;
A
#
# COMPACT_ATOMS: atom_id res chain seq x y z
N PRO A 1 -5.37 -2.63 33.03
CA PRO A 1 -4.11 -2.09 33.59
C PRO A 1 -3.10 -1.86 32.45
N HIS A 2 -2.28 -0.81 32.51
CA HIS A 2 -1.49 -0.23 31.40
C HIS A 2 -2.30 0.44 30.28
N LYS A 3 -3.18 1.41 30.63
CA LYS A 3 -3.76 2.31 29.62
C LYS A 3 -2.74 3.35 29.19
N GLY A 4 -2.69 3.66 27.89
CA GLY A 4 -1.87 4.77 27.37
C GLY A 4 -2.31 6.11 27.95
N VAL A 5 -1.36 7.01 28.15
CA VAL A 5 -1.59 8.38 28.61
C VAL A 5 -0.93 9.31 27.60
N ASN A 6 -1.71 10.19 27.00
CA ASN A 6 -1.21 11.21 26.08
C ASN A 6 -1.17 12.55 26.81
N VAL A 7 -0.13 13.34 26.53
CA VAL A 7 0.04 14.69 27.09
C VAL A 7 0.17 15.66 25.90
N PRO A 8 -0.97 16.15 25.36
CA PRO A 8 -0.97 16.99 24.17
C PRO A 8 -0.17 18.28 24.37
N GLY A 9 0.56 18.70 23.34
CA GLY A 9 1.33 19.96 23.36
C GLY A 9 2.62 19.94 24.19
N VAL A 10 2.99 18.80 24.81
CA VAL A 10 4.23 18.66 25.57
C VAL A 10 5.25 17.84 24.79
N PHE A 11 6.46 18.38 24.65
CA PHE A 11 7.58 17.65 24.07
C PHE A 11 8.10 16.62 25.08
N LEU A 12 7.79 15.34 24.84
CA LEU A 12 8.35 14.24 25.61
C LEU A 12 9.71 13.84 25.02
N SER A 13 10.75 13.79 25.86
CA SER A 13 12.12 13.42 25.48
C SER A 13 12.31 11.93 25.15
N VAL A 14 11.23 11.14 25.21
CA VAL A 14 11.25 9.69 24.94
C VAL A 14 11.56 9.46 23.46
N THR A 15 12.51 8.58 23.16
CA THR A 15 12.80 8.15 21.77
C THR A 15 11.62 7.37 21.18
N SER A 16 11.42 7.46 19.86
CA SER A 16 10.45 6.61 19.15
C SER A 16 10.91 5.15 19.02
N LEU A 17 12.20 4.87 19.28
CA LEU A 17 12.78 3.54 19.19
C LEU A 17 13.38 3.11 20.53
N THR A 18 12.58 2.46 21.36
CA THR A 18 13.01 1.96 22.67
C THR A 18 13.86 0.69 22.55
N ASP A 19 14.52 0.29 23.65
CA ASP A 19 15.24 -0.99 23.70
C ASP A 19 14.31 -2.20 23.53
N LYS A 20 13.04 -2.07 23.94
CA LYS A 20 12.02 -3.08 23.66
C LYS A 20 11.74 -3.14 22.15
N ASP A 21 11.53 -2.00 21.50
CA ASP A 21 11.25 -1.95 20.06
C ASP A 21 12.40 -2.54 19.24
N LYS A 22 13.66 -2.32 19.65
CA LYS A 22 14.83 -2.96 19.04
C LYS A 22 14.79 -4.49 19.17
N LYS A 23 14.40 -5.01 20.33
CA LYS A 23 14.22 -6.46 20.55
C LYS A 23 13.09 -7.04 19.71
N ASP A 24 11.96 -6.34 19.65
CA ASP A 24 10.82 -6.75 18.81
C ASP A 24 11.19 -6.73 17.33
N ALA A 25 11.96 -5.73 16.88
CA ALA A 25 12.46 -5.66 15.51
C ALA A 25 13.40 -6.83 15.17
N LEU A 26 14.29 -7.23 16.08
CA LEU A 26 15.14 -8.42 15.91
C LEU A 26 14.30 -9.71 15.81
N ALA A 27 13.27 -9.83 16.64
CA ALA A 27 12.34 -10.95 16.55
C ALA A 27 11.60 -10.96 15.19
N GLY A 28 11.12 -9.79 14.74
CA GLY A 28 10.49 -9.62 13.43
C GLY A 28 11.41 -10.03 12.27
N ILE A 29 12.69 -9.66 12.32
CA ILE A 29 13.70 -10.11 11.34
C ILE A 29 13.78 -11.64 11.36
N SER A 30 13.90 -12.25 12.55
CA SER A 30 13.99 -13.70 12.68
C SER A 30 12.74 -14.43 12.18
N TRP A 31 11.55 -13.81 12.27
CA TRP A 31 10.29 -14.38 11.79
C TRP A 31 10.04 -14.12 10.31
N GLY A 32 10.85 -13.27 9.65
CA GLY A 32 10.66 -12.91 8.25
C GLY A 32 9.42 -12.05 8.01
N VAL A 33 9.10 -11.13 8.93
CA VAL A 33 7.96 -10.22 8.76
C VAL A 33 8.15 -9.32 7.54
N ASP A 34 7.08 -9.06 6.80
CA ASP A 34 7.16 -8.31 5.54
C ASP A 34 7.25 -6.79 5.75
N PHE A 35 6.78 -6.29 6.90
CA PHE A 35 6.74 -4.88 7.27
C PHE A 35 6.99 -4.66 8.78
N ILE A 36 7.53 -3.49 9.12
CA ILE A 36 7.56 -2.98 10.50
C ILE A 36 6.87 -1.62 10.55
N ALA A 37 5.86 -1.48 11.42
CA ALA A 37 5.19 -0.21 11.65
C ALA A 37 5.81 0.51 12.87
N LEU A 38 6.44 1.68 12.65
CA LEU A 38 7.05 2.49 13.70
C LEU A 38 6.01 3.42 14.31
N SER A 39 5.78 3.28 15.62
CA SER A 39 4.87 4.13 16.40
C SER A 39 5.52 5.45 16.81
N PHE A 40 4.69 6.45 17.08
CA PHE A 40 5.03 7.77 17.62
C PHE A 40 6.14 8.48 16.83
N VAL A 41 6.17 8.27 15.51
CA VAL A 41 7.07 9.01 14.61
C VAL A 41 6.73 10.50 14.75
N ARG A 42 7.75 11.34 14.91
CA ARG A 42 7.61 12.80 15.01
C ARG A 42 8.46 13.52 13.97
N LYS A 43 9.62 12.95 13.64
CA LYS A 43 10.63 13.59 12.79
C LYS A 43 11.34 12.57 11.90
N PRO A 44 11.99 13.01 10.81
CA PRO A 44 12.73 12.13 9.89
C PRO A 44 13.77 11.23 10.57
N SER A 45 14.44 11.73 11.61
CA SER A 45 15.48 10.98 12.33
C SER A 45 14.96 9.74 13.06
N ASP A 46 13.69 9.71 13.44
CA ASP A 46 13.05 8.55 14.06
C ASP A 46 13.04 7.35 13.09
N VAL A 47 12.70 7.60 11.82
CA VAL A 47 12.70 6.60 10.75
C VAL A 47 14.12 6.18 10.37
N MET A 48 15.04 7.15 10.30
CA MET A 48 16.46 6.87 9.98
C MET A 48 17.12 6.00 11.05
N GLU A 49 16.79 6.20 12.33
CA GLU A 49 17.31 5.38 13.44
C GLU A 49 16.91 3.91 13.26
N LEU A 50 15.62 3.63 13.04
CA LEU A 50 15.15 2.27 12.79
C LEU A 50 15.76 1.69 11.51
N ARG A 51 15.81 2.47 10.42
CA ARG A 51 16.40 2.00 9.15
C ARG A 51 17.86 1.61 9.31
N LYS A 52 18.66 2.43 10.00
CA LYS A 52 20.06 2.13 10.30
C LYS A 52 20.21 0.90 11.20
N PHE A 53 19.32 0.75 12.19
CA PHE A 53 19.29 -0.43 13.04
C PHE A 53 19.04 -1.71 12.23
N LEU A 54 18.00 -1.73 11.40
CA LEU A 54 17.68 -2.88 10.53
C LEU A 54 18.82 -3.22 9.56
N GLN A 55 19.41 -2.21 8.92
CA GLN A 55 20.56 -2.39 8.04
C GLN A 55 21.79 -2.97 8.76
N GLY A 56 22.04 -2.53 10.00
CA GLY A 56 23.09 -3.09 10.84
C GLY A 56 22.89 -4.57 11.20
N GLN A 57 21.67 -5.08 11.06
CA GLN A 57 21.31 -6.50 11.22
C GLN A 57 21.19 -7.24 9.88
N GLY A 58 21.57 -6.61 8.77
CA GLY A 58 21.45 -7.19 7.42
C GLY A 58 20.02 -7.25 6.89
N SER A 59 19.08 -6.51 7.50
CA SER A 59 17.67 -6.47 7.10
C SER A 59 17.33 -5.21 6.30
N SER A 60 16.46 -5.38 5.32
CA SER A 60 15.89 -4.31 4.48
C SER A 60 14.36 -4.24 4.59
N ILE A 61 13.78 -4.77 5.68
CA ILE A 61 12.33 -4.78 5.90
C ILE A 61 11.77 -3.34 5.76
N PRO A 62 10.74 -3.14 4.93
CA PRO A 62 10.13 -1.83 4.74
C PRO A 62 9.48 -1.30 6.00
N ILE A 63 9.63 0.01 6.20
CA ILE A 63 9.12 0.73 7.37
C ILE A 63 7.84 1.47 7.01
N ILE A 64 6.79 1.23 7.80
CA ILE A 64 5.54 1.99 7.78
C ILE A 64 5.57 3.00 8.93
N ALA A 65 5.54 4.29 8.64
CA ALA A 65 5.42 5.29 9.72
C ALA A 65 3.97 5.44 10.16
N LYS A 66 3.71 5.33 11.48
CA LYS A 66 2.41 5.69 12.05
C LYS A 66 2.36 7.18 12.32
N ILE A 67 1.45 7.87 11.65
CA ILE A 67 1.26 9.31 11.78
C ILE A 67 0.18 9.55 12.82
N GLU A 68 0.65 9.76 14.04
CA GLU A 68 -0.16 9.91 15.25
C GLU A 68 0.26 11.08 16.14
N LYS A 69 1.31 11.82 15.75
CA LYS A 69 1.82 12.98 16.50
C LYS A 69 1.71 14.25 15.69
N SER A 70 1.43 15.37 16.35
CA SER A 70 1.30 16.69 15.71
C SER A 70 2.58 17.08 14.93
N GLU A 71 3.75 16.69 15.43
CA GLU A 71 5.04 16.94 14.81
C GLU A 71 5.22 16.13 13.51
N ALA A 72 4.67 14.92 13.48
CA ALA A 72 4.68 14.07 12.29
C ALA A 72 3.89 14.72 11.14
N VAL A 73 2.74 15.33 11.47
CA VAL A 73 1.93 16.09 10.51
C VAL A 73 2.70 17.29 9.95
N LYS A 74 3.46 18.00 10.80
CA LYS A 74 4.30 19.13 10.39
C LYS A 74 5.49 18.70 9.51
N ASN A 75 6.11 17.57 9.83
CA ASN A 75 7.28 17.02 9.13
C ASN A 75 6.92 16.02 8.03
N LEU A 76 5.66 16.02 7.57
CA LEU A 76 5.10 14.93 6.79
C LEU A 76 5.88 14.66 5.49
N ASP A 77 6.25 15.71 4.75
CA ASP A 77 6.93 15.56 3.47
C ASP A 77 8.31 14.90 3.62
N GLU A 78 9.07 15.31 4.64
CA GLU A 78 10.37 14.73 4.93
C GLU A 78 10.26 13.27 5.39
N ILE A 79 9.27 12.95 6.22
CA ILE A 79 9.00 11.57 6.67
C ILE A 79 8.63 10.69 5.47
N LEU A 80 7.71 11.14 4.61
CA LEU A 80 7.26 10.38 3.44
C LEU A 80 8.39 10.07 2.46
N SER A 81 9.41 10.92 2.37
CA SER A 81 10.59 10.68 1.54
C SER A 81 11.46 9.51 2.03
N LEU A 82 11.37 9.15 3.32
CA LEU A 82 12.24 8.18 3.99
C LEU A 82 11.57 6.84 4.32
N VAL A 83 10.24 6.77 4.28
CA VAL A 83 9.46 5.57 4.64
C VAL A 83 9.06 4.78 3.40
N ASP A 84 8.71 3.52 3.61
CA ASP A 84 8.26 2.63 2.54
C ASP A 84 6.73 2.59 2.42
N GLY A 85 6.02 2.94 3.49
CA GLY A 85 4.58 3.16 3.55
C GLY A 85 4.21 4.04 4.75
N VAL A 86 2.94 4.33 4.91
CA VAL A 86 2.44 5.19 5.99
C VAL A 86 1.10 4.72 6.51
N MET A 87 0.82 4.95 7.79
CA MET A 87 -0.44 4.64 8.43
C MET A 87 -1.06 5.90 9.05
N VAL A 88 -2.31 6.21 8.69
CA VAL A 88 -3.13 7.22 9.36
C VAL A 88 -3.67 6.61 10.65
N ALA A 89 -3.01 6.83 11.78
CA ALA A 89 -3.40 6.27 13.08
C ALA A 89 -4.37 7.22 13.81
N ARG A 90 -5.63 7.21 13.37
CA ARG A 90 -6.64 8.24 13.70
C ARG A 90 -6.99 8.32 15.18
N GLY A 91 -7.03 7.20 15.88
CA GLY A 91 -7.35 7.13 17.30
C GLY A 91 -6.33 7.90 18.15
N ASP A 92 -5.04 7.64 17.93
CA ASP A 92 -3.96 8.35 18.64
C ASP A 92 -3.82 9.80 18.13
N LEU A 93 -3.93 10.00 16.81
CA LEU A 93 -3.86 11.34 16.20
C LEU A 93 -4.95 12.28 16.72
N GLY A 94 -6.19 11.80 16.87
CA GLY A 94 -7.32 12.59 17.37
C GLY A 94 -7.23 13.00 18.85
N VAL A 95 -6.25 12.46 19.58
CA VAL A 95 -5.90 12.95 20.93
C VAL A 95 -4.83 14.04 20.87
N GLU A 96 -4.02 14.07 19.80
CA GLU A 96 -2.85 14.95 19.65
C GLU A 96 -3.15 16.23 18.87
N ILE A 97 -4.17 16.21 18.01
CA ILE A 97 -4.68 17.38 17.27
C ILE A 97 -6.20 17.51 17.48
N PRO A 98 -6.81 18.69 17.23
CA PRO A 98 -8.27 18.82 17.25
C PRO A 98 -8.94 17.76 16.39
N MET A 99 -9.98 17.10 16.92
CA MET A 99 -10.60 15.94 16.25
C MET A 99 -11.20 16.29 14.89
N GLU A 100 -11.68 17.53 14.73
CA GLU A 100 -12.21 18.09 13.50
C GLU A 100 -11.13 18.28 12.40
N GLU A 101 -9.85 18.34 12.77
CA GLU A 101 -8.74 18.42 11.81
C GLU A 101 -8.33 17.05 11.25
N VAL A 102 -8.58 15.96 12.00
CA VAL A 102 -8.16 14.59 11.63
C VAL A 102 -8.61 14.19 10.22
N PRO A 103 -9.87 14.41 9.79
CA PRO A 103 -10.29 14.07 8.43
C PRO A 103 -9.50 14.83 7.35
N LEU A 104 -9.14 16.09 7.59
CA LEU A 104 -8.37 16.90 6.65
C LEU A 104 -6.92 16.43 6.57
N VAL A 105 -6.33 16.08 7.71
CA VAL A 105 -4.98 15.49 7.77
C VAL A 105 -4.94 14.13 7.07
N GLN A 106 -5.93 13.27 7.27
CA GLN A 106 -6.07 11.99 6.55
C GLN A 106 -6.03 12.20 5.03
N LYS A 107 -6.89 13.08 4.51
CA LYS A 107 -6.98 13.39 3.07
C LYS A 107 -5.66 13.93 2.52
N SER A 108 -5.01 14.83 3.26
CA SER A 108 -3.70 15.38 2.90
C SER A 108 -2.63 14.29 2.85
N LEU A 109 -2.59 13.45 3.87
CA LEU A 109 -1.63 12.36 4.00
C LEU A 109 -1.76 11.35 2.86
N ILE A 110 -2.97 10.85 2.63
CA ILE A 110 -3.25 9.88 1.56
C ILE A 110 -2.83 10.44 0.21
N ARG A 111 -3.21 11.68 -0.12
CA ARG A 111 -2.80 12.32 -1.40
C ARG A 111 -1.29 12.41 -1.56
N LYS A 112 -0.57 12.83 -0.51
CA LYS A 112 0.90 12.97 -0.55
C LYS A 112 1.61 11.62 -0.65
N ALA A 113 1.12 10.60 0.08
CA ALA A 113 1.65 9.24 0.00
C ALA A 113 1.45 8.63 -1.40
N ASN A 114 0.24 8.78 -1.96
CA ASN A 114 -0.08 8.32 -3.31
C ASN A 114 0.80 9.01 -4.35
N ALA A 115 1.05 10.33 -4.22
CA ALA A 115 1.94 11.06 -5.12
C ALA A 115 3.37 10.51 -5.13
N LEU A 116 3.82 9.84 -4.05
CA LEU A 116 5.13 9.23 -3.91
C LEU A 116 5.12 7.70 -4.14
N ALA A 117 4.01 7.12 -4.57
CA ALA A 117 3.80 5.67 -4.70
C ALA A 117 4.12 4.91 -3.39
N ARG A 118 3.77 5.51 -2.25
CA ARG A 118 3.89 4.91 -0.92
C ARG A 118 2.53 4.37 -0.50
N PRO A 119 2.40 3.06 -0.22
CA PRO A 119 1.16 2.50 0.29
C PRO A 119 0.73 3.21 1.57
N VAL A 120 -0.55 3.59 1.63
CA VAL A 120 -1.16 4.20 2.80
C VAL A 120 -2.23 3.30 3.40
N ILE A 121 -2.18 3.16 4.73
CA ILE A 121 -3.15 2.41 5.53
C ILE A 121 -4.00 3.41 6.31
N THR A 122 -5.31 3.40 6.12
CA THR A 122 -6.24 4.12 7.02
C THR A 122 -6.61 3.19 8.17
N ALA A 123 -6.31 3.63 9.39
CA ALA A 123 -6.33 2.77 10.56
C ALA A 123 -7.14 3.32 11.71
N THR A 124 -7.53 2.39 12.60
CA THR A 124 -8.25 2.57 13.87
C THR A 124 -9.67 3.09 13.73
N GLN A 125 -10.58 2.58 14.56
CA GLN A 125 -11.97 3.02 14.65
C GLN A 125 -12.77 2.97 13.33
N MET A 126 -12.39 2.09 12.39
CA MET A 126 -13.08 1.96 11.10
C MET A 126 -14.47 1.36 11.28
N LEU A 127 -14.58 0.24 12.02
CA LEU A 127 -15.84 -0.46 12.30
C LEU A 127 -15.95 -0.79 13.80
N ASN A 128 -15.52 0.14 14.67
CA ASN A 128 -15.29 -0.09 16.10
C ASN A 128 -16.49 -0.70 16.84
N SER A 129 -17.72 -0.30 16.50
CA SER A 129 -18.95 -0.85 17.09
C SER A 129 -19.07 -2.36 16.88
N MET A 130 -18.44 -2.90 15.83
CA MET A 130 -18.44 -4.32 15.51
C MET A 130 -17.57 -5.19 16.43
N ILE A 131 -16.86 -4.60 17.40
CA ILE A 131 -16.26 -5.34 18.51
C ILE A 131 -17.37 -6.08 19.29
N GLU A 132 -18.48 -5.39 19.57
CA GLU A 132 -19.60 -5.92 20.36
C GLU A 132 -20.84 -6.20 19.51
N SER A 133 -21.05 -5.44 18.43
CA SER A 133 -22.23 -5.51 17.57
C SER A 133 -21.98 -6.37 16.31
N PRO A 134 -22.97 -7.14 15.82
CA PRO A 134 -22.83 -7.85 14.56
C PRO A 134 -23.02 -6.94 13.32
N LEU A 135 -23.32 -5.65 13.50
CA LEU A 135 -23.53 -4.67 12.42
C LEU A 135 -22.84 -3.34 12.78
N PRO A 136 -22.25 -2.64 11.79
CA PRO A 136 -21.69 -1.32 12.01
C PRO A 136 -22.78 -0.26 12.02
N THR A 137 -22.43 0.92 12.52
CA THR A 137 -23.24 2.13 12.39
C THR A 137 -23.16 2.70 10.97
N ARG A 138 -24.13 3.55 10.61
CA ARG A 138 -24.10 4.26 9.31
C ARG A 138 -22.88 5.20 9.19
N ALA A 139 -22.45 5.78 10.31
CA ALA A 139 -21.27 6.65 10.35
C ALA A 139 -19.99 5.88 10.04
N GLU A 140 -19.82 4.68 10.59
CA GLU A 140 -18.68 3.80 10.31
C GLU A 140 -18.67 3.31 8.86
N VAL A 141 -19.84 2.99 8.31
CA VAL A 141 -19.96 2.67 6.87
C VAL A 141 -19.50 3.84 6.00
N ALA A 142 -19.95 5.06 6.33
CA ALA A 142 -19.53 6.25 5.61
C ALA A 142 -18.03 6.53 5.77
N ASP A 143 -17.46 6.28 6.95
CA ASP A 143 -16.04 6.48 7.24
C ASP A 143 -15.15 5.55 6.40
N VAL A 144 -15.47 4.26 6.35
CA VAL A 144 -14.78 3.29 5.49
C VAL A 144 -14.88 3.69 4.01
N ALA A 145 -16.08 4.02 3.53
CA ALA A 145 -16.28 4.42 2.15
C ALA A 145 -15.47 5.67 1.80
N ASN A 146 -15.46 6.68 2.68
CA ASN A 146 -14.67 7.89 2.46
C ASN A 146 -13.16 7.64 2.47
N ALA A 147 -12.66 6.70 3.29
CA ALA A 147 -11.24 6.32 3.25
C ALA A 147 -10.84 5.74 1.88
N VAL A 148 -11.71 4.92 1.28
CA VAL A 148 -11.52 4.39 -0.09
C VAL A 148 -11.57 5.51 -1.12
N LEU A 149 -12.57 6.39 -1.05
CA LEU A 149 -12.71 7.53 -1.98
C LEU A 149 -11.56 8.55 -1.84
N ASP A 150 -10.97 8.67 -0.66
CA ASP A 150 -9.76 9.47 -0.44
C ASP A 150 -8.53 8.87 -1.15
N GLY A 151 -8.61 7.60 -1.52
CA GLY A 151 -7.60 6.85 -2.25
C GLY A 151 -6.65 6.07 -1.36
N THR A 152 -7.11 5.56 -0.21
CA THR A 152 -6.28 4.69 0.64
C THR A 152 -5.93 3.38 -0.08
N ASP A 153 -4.72 2.84 0.14
CA ASP A 153 -4.36 1.53 -0.43
C ASP A 153 -4.90 0.37 0.42
N ALA A 154 -5.06 0.59 1.73
CA ALA A 154 -5.60 -0.41 2.64
C ALA A 154 -6.40 0.20 3.80
N VAL A 155 -7.39 -0.55 4.26
CA VAL A 155 -8.17 -0.26 5.47
C VAL A 155 -7.85 -1.28 6.56
N MET A 156 -7.65 -0.81 7.79
CA MET A 156 -7.19 -1.66 8.90
C MET A 156 -8.25 -1.82 9.99
N LEU A 157 -8.50 -3.07 10.37
CA LEU A 157 -9.25 -3.45 11.57
C LEU A 157 -8.28 -3.68 12.73
N SER A 158 -8.62 -3.19 13.91
CA SER A 158 -7.80 -3.26 15.13
C SER A 158 -8.44 -4.19 16.16
N GLY A 159 -9.17 -3.63 17.13
CA GLY A 159 -9.86 -4.42 18.16
C GLY A 159 -10.98 -5.29 17.58
N GLU A 160 -11.57 -4.86 16.46
CA GLU A 160 -12.69 -5.52 15.80
C GLU A 160 -12.39 -6.97 15.40
N THR A 161 -11.14 -7.26 15.05
CA THR A 161 -10.67 -8.61 14.68
C THR A 161 -9.82 -9.26 15.77
N ALA A 162 -9.02 -8.47 16.50
CA ALA A 162 -8.10 -9.00 17.51
C ALA A 162 -8.82 -9.53 18.76
N VAL A 163 -9.88 -8.87 19.20
CA VAL A 163 -10.61 -9.20 20.45
C VAL A 163 -12.13 -9.17 20.28
N GLY A 164 -12.63 -8.75 19.11
CA GLY A 164 -14.06 -8.60 18.84
C GLY A 164 -14.81 -9.93 18.76
N ARG A 165 -16.14 -9.86 18.95
CA ARG A 165 -17.03 -11.03 18.94
C ARG A 165 -17.38 -11.53 17.53
N HIS A 166 -17.14 -10.72 16.50
CA HIS A 166 -17.58 -10.99 15.13
C HIS A 166 -16.48 -10.84 14.07
N PRO A 167 -15.25 -11.33 14.28
CA PRO A 167 -14.08 -10.99 13.46
C PRO A 167 -14.26 -11.29 11.96
N VAL A 168 -14.74 -12.49 11.62
CA VAL A 168 -15.00 -12.89 10.22
C VAL A 168 -16.06 -12.01 9.56
N LYS A 169 -17.13 -11.70 10.29
CA LYS A 169 -18.22 -10.85 9.77
C LYS A 169 -17.76 -9.41 9.60
N THR A 170 -16.91 -8.90 10.49
CA THR A 170 -16.32 -7.56 10.38
C THR A 170 -15.47 -7.45 9.12
N VAL A 171 -14.59 -8.42 8.85
CA VAL A 171 -13.76 -8.43 7.63
C VAL A 171 -14.66 -8.45 6.38
N GLY A 172 -15.66 -9.34 6.32
CA GLY A 172 -16.57 -9.38 5.18
C GLY A 172 -17.42 -8.12 5.03
N THR A 173 -17.70 -7.41 6.12
CA THR A 173 -18.42 -6.12 6.08
C THR A 173 -17.53 -5.00 5.58
N MET A 174 -16.27 -4.94 6.02
CA MET A 174 -15.27 -4.01 5.48
C MET A 174 -15.11 -4.18 3.97
N ALA A 175 -14.96 -5.42 3.50
CA ALA A 175 -14.82 -5.74 2.09
C ALA A 175 -16.01 -5.24 1.25
N ARG A 176 -17.25 -5.56 1.65
CA ARG A 176 -18.45 -5.10 0.93
C ARG A 176 -18.58 -3.58 0.85
N ILE A 177 -18.14 -2.86 1.89
CA ILE A 177 -18.18 -1.39 1.88
C ILE A 177 -17.11 -0.84 0.93
N ALA A 178 -15.91 -1.43 0.95
CA ALA A 178 -14.82 -1.03 0.06
C ALA A 178 -15.18 -1.27 -1.42
N GLU A 179 -15.62 -2.48 -1.77
CA GLU A 179 -16.08 -2.84 -3.11
C GLU A 179 -17.17 -1.88 -3.61
N LYS A 180 -18.13 -1.54 -2.74
CA LYS A 180 -19.21 -0.61 -3.10
C LYS A 180 -18.72 0.82 -3.30
N ALA A 181 -17.72 1.26 -2.54
CA ALA A 181 -17.13 2.59 -2.68
C ALA A 181 -16.27 2.69 -3.95
N GLU A 182 -15.59 1.60 -4.34
CA GLU A 182 -14.78 1.52 -5.57
C GLU A 182 -15.61 1.75 -6.84
N GLU A 183 -16.88 1.34 -6.86
CA GLU A 183 -17.81 1.64 -7.98
C GLU A 183 -18.02 3.13 -8.23
N ALA A 184 -17.78 3.99 -7.23
CA ALA A 184 -17.93 5.44 -7.33
C ALA A 184 -16.61 6.17 -7.64
N LEU A 185 -15.50 5.45 -7.81
CA LEU A 185 -14.22 6.05 -8.19
C LEU A 185 -14.28 6.50 -9.65
N HIS A 186 -14.07 7.80 -9.87
CA HIS A 186 -13.90 8.35 -11.21
C HIS A 186 -12.46 8.13 -11.70
N TYR A 187 -12.18 6.93 -12.22
CA TYR A 187 -10.84 6.54 -12.67
C TYR A 187 -10.21 7.53 -13.66
N ASP A 188 -11.02 8.14 -14.54
CA ASP A 188 -10.64 9.16 -15.53
C ASP A 188 -9.98 10.41 -14.92
N GLU A 189 -10.34 10.80 -13.69
CA GLU A 189 -9.77 11.99 -13.03
C GLU A 189 -8.48 11.66 -12.28
N VAL A 190 -8.31 10.40 -11.88
CA VAL A 190 -7.17 9.94 -11.07
C VAL A 190 -5.94 9.68 -11.95
N THR A 191 -6.14 9.17 -13.18
CA THR A 191 -5.08 8.89 -14.15
C THR A 191 -4.51 10.15 -14.82
N ARG A 192 -5.23 11.28 -14.85
CA ARG A 192 -4.79 12.57 -15.46
C ARG A 192 -3.62 13.28 -14.76
N ARG A 193 -2.97 12.64 -13.78
CA ARG A 193 -1.80 13.19 -13.10
C ARG A 193 -0.59 13.10 -14.02
N LYS A 194 0.05 14.23 -14.32
CA LYS A 194 1.31 14.25 -15.09
C LYS A 194 2.34 13.34 -14.43
N SER A 195 2.97 12.47 -15.23
CA SER A 195 4.16 11.74 -14.79
C SER A 195 5.27 12.72 -14.42
N GLY A 196 6.13 12.34 -13.48
CA GLY A 196 7.41 13.01 -13.31
C GLY A 196 8.33 12.81 -14.53
N ASN A 197 9.56 13.30 -14.43
CA ASN A 197 10.59 13.13 -15.46
C ASN A 197 11.32 11.75 -15.37
N ASP A 198 10.67 10.72 -14.83
CA ASP A 198 11.23 9.37 -14.68
C ASP A 198 10.64 8.40 -15.71
N VAL A 199 11.50 7.63 -16.39
CA VAL A 199 11.06 6.70 -17.45
C VAL A 199 10.11 5.63 -16.92
N ALA A 200 10.40 5.08 -15.73
CA ALA A 200 9.56 4.03 -15.17
C ALA A 200 8.16 4.55 -14.82
N GLU A 201 8.08 5.77 -14.32
CA GLU A 201 6.82 6.44 -14.04
C GLU A 201 6.03 6.76 -15.32
N ALA A 202 6.68 7.30 -16.36
CA ALA A 202 6.04 7.58 -17.64
C ALA A 202 5.48 6.31 -18.31
N VAL A 203 6.24 5.21 -18.30
CA VAL A 203 5.78 3.91 -18.83
C VAL A 203 4.63 3.35 -18.00
N SER A 204 4.66 3.52 -16.68
CA SER A 204 3.58 3.06 -15.79
C SER A 204 2.28 3.83 -16.03
N LEU A 205 2.36 5.14 -16.25
CA LEU A 205 1.21 5.97 -16.62
C LEU A 205 0.65 5.54 -17.98
N ALA A 206 1.50 5.43 -19.00
CA ALA A 206 1.08 4.99 -20.33
C ALA A 206 0.41 3.62 -20.30
N ALA A 207 0.86 2.70 -19.44
CA ALA A 207 0.22 1.40 -19.26
C ALA A 207 -1.20 1.52 -18.66
N CYS A 208 -1.41 2.46 -17.72
CA CYS A 208 -2.74 2.71 -17.16
C CYS A 208 -3.68 3.33 -18.21
N GLU A 209 -3.20 4.30 -18.98
CA GLU A 209 -3.96 4.93 -20.07
C GLU A 209 -4.33 3.90 -21.15
N LEU A 210 -3.40 3.04 -21.57
CA LEU A 210 -3.67 1.97 -22.52
C LEU A 210 -4.66 0.94 -21.97
N ALA A 211 -4.54 0.58 -20.69
CA ALA A 211 -5.45 -0.37 -20.06
C ALA A 211 -6.88 0.18 -20.01
N GLN A 212 -7.03 1.47 -19.74
CA GLN A 212 -8.31 2.15 -19.72
C GLN A 212 -8.90 2.29 -21.14
N GLU A 213 -8.14 2.85 -22.09
CA GLU A 213 -8.61 3.12 -23.45
C GLU A 213 -9.00 1.84 -24.20
N LEU A 214 -8.28 0.74 -23.95
CA LEU A 214 -8.53 -0.53 -24.62
C LEU A 214 -9.39 -1.49 -23.80
N GLU A 215 -9.95 -1.03 -22.67
CA GLU A 215 -10.73 -1.85 -21.73
C GLU A 215 -10.02 -3.18 -21.41
N ALA A 216 -8.71 -3.11 -21.18
CA ALA A 216 -7.88 -4.29 -20.97
C ALA A 216 -8.32 -5.04 -19.71
N ARG A 217 -8.32 -6.37 -19.80
CA ARG A 217 -8.75 -7.23 -18.70
C ARG A 217 -7.88 -7.09 -17.46
N ALA A 218 -6.58 -6.85 -17.65
CA ALA A 218 -5.60 -6.76 -16.58
C ALA A 218 -4.32 -6.07 -17.06
N ILE A 219 -3.54 -5.57 -16.09
CA ILE A 219 -2.16 -5.13 -16.29
C ILE A 219 -1.22 -6.20 -15.71
N LEU A 220 -0.52 -6.93 -16.57
CA LEU A 220 0.50 -7.91 -16.18
C LEU A 220 1.82 -7.21 -15.88
N VAL A 221 2.35 -7.36 -14.68
CA VAL A 221 3.55 -6.66 -14.24
C VAL A 221 4.62 -7.64 -13.80
N SER A 222 5.79 -7.60 -14.44
CA SER A 222 6.99 -8.29 -13.95
C SER A 222 7.85 -7.34 -13.13
N THR A 223 8.13 -7.68 -11.87
CA THR A 223 8.88 -6.80 -10.98
C THR A 223 9.72 -7.56 -9.95
N ARG A 224 10.93 -7.06 -9.64
CA ARG A 224 11.80 -7.67 -8.61
C ARG A 224 11.61 -7.05 -7.22
N SER A 225 11.51 -5.72 -7.16
CA SER A 225 11.37 -4.95 -5.90
C SER A 225 9.95 -4.44 -5.65
N GLY A 226 9.03 -4.69 -6.58
CA GLY A 226 7.66 -4.18 -6.53
C GLY A 226 7.50 -2.73 -6.97
N LYS A 227 8.59 -2.01 -7.31
CA LYS A 227 8.53 -0.59 -7.68
C LYS A 227 7.56 -0.36 -8.85
N THR A 228 7.62 -1.20 -9.88
CA THR A 228 6.78 -1.11 -11.08
C THR A 228 5.30 -1.23 -10.73
N ALA A 229 4.93 -2.26 -9.97
CA ALA A 229 3.54 -2.48 -9.55
C ALA A 229 3.03 -1.30 -8.70
N ARG A 230 3.85 -0.77 -7.79
CA ARG A 230 3.49 0.43 -6.99
C ARG A 230 3.32 1.69 -7.82
N LEU A 231 4.16 1.90 -8.85
CA LEU A 231 4.01 3.05 -9.76
C LEU A 231 2.73 2.97 -10.57
N ILE A 232 2.36 1.77 -11.05
CA ILE A 232 1.08 1.55 -11.74
C ILE A 232 -0.08 1.76 -10.76
N SER A 233 -0.02 1.14 -9.57
CA SER A 233 -1.02 1.26 -8.51
C SER A 233 -1.26 2.72 -8.09
N LYS A 234 -0.22 3.57 -8.07
CA LYS A 234 -0.33 5.01 -7.80
C LYS A 234 -1.30 5.74 -8.74
N TYR A 235 -1.40 5.31 -10.00
CA TYR A 235 -2.30 5.89 -11.00
C TYR A 235 -3.72 5.33 -10.93
N ARG A 236 -3.96 4.37 -10.05
CA ARG A 236 -5.26 3.77 -9.75
C ARG A 236 -6.00 3.27 -11.02
N PRO A 237 -5.40 2.40 -11.85
CA PRO A 237 -6.12 1.85 -13.01
C PRO A 237 -7.28 0.95 -12.56
N GLU A 238 -8.42 1.05 -13.25
CA GLU A 238 -9.57 0.14 -13.02
C GLU A 238 -9.18 -1.33 -13.24
N ALA A 239 -8.37 -1.58 -14.29
CA ALA A 239 -7.86 -2.91 -14.58
C ALA A 239 -6.96 -3.44 -13.43
N PRO A 240 -7.20 -4.68 -12.95
CA PRO A 240 -6.40 -5.26 -11.87
C PRO A 240 -4.94 -5.42 -12.27
N ILE A 241 -4.05 -5.15 -11.32
CA ILE A 241 -2.60 -5.27 -11.50
C ILE A 241 -2.17 -6.66 -11.07
N LEU A 242 -1.79 -7.51 -12.01
CA LEU A 242 -1.35 -8.87 -11.74
C LEU A 242 0.19 -8.89 -11.69
N ALA A 243 0.74 -8.95 -10.48
CA ALA A 243 2.17 -8.77 -10.27
C ALA A 243 2.90 -10.10 -10.10
N ALA A 244 3.83 -10.39 -11.00
CA ALA A 244 4.73 -11.53 -10.92
C ALA A 244 6.13 -11.08 -10.46
N SER A 245 6.76 -11.91 -9.62
CA SER A 245 8.09 -11.65 -9.08
C SER A 245 8.84 -12.95 -8.82
N PRO A 246 10.18 -12.96 -9.01
CA PRO A 246 11.00 -14.05 -8.50
C PRO A 246 11.20 -13.98 -6.98
N GLU A 247 10.95 -12.84 -6.35
CA GLU A 247 11.14 -12.63 -4.91
C GLU A 247 9.80 -12.77 -4.18
N GLU A 248 9.62 -13.84 -3.40
CA GLU A 248 8.35 -14.12 -2.71
C GLU A 248 7.98 -13.04 -1.69
N GLU A 249 8.99 -12.48 -1.02
CA GLU A 249 8.84 -11.34 -0.11
C GLU A 249 8.27 -10.10 -0.82
N THR A 250 8.65 -9.87 -2.07
CA THR A 250 8.07 -8.78 -2.88
C THR A 250 6.60 -9.02 -3.15
N LEU A 251 6.20 -10.27 -3.46
CA LEU A 251 4.79 -10.63 -3.69
C LEU A 251 3.95 -10.37 -2.43
N ARG A 252 4.41 -10.83 -1.26
CA ARG A 252 3.72 -10.60 0.02
C ARG A 252 3.56 -9.11 0.33
N ARG A 253 4.59 -8.30 0.06
CA ARG A 253 4.54 -6.84 0.25
C ARG A 253 3.58 -6.13 -0.69
N LEU A 254 3.42 -6.62 -1.91
CA LEU A 254 2.55 -6.00 -2.91
C LEU A 254 1.06 -6.14 -2.58
N VAL A 255 0.68 -7.04 -1.68
CA VAL A 255 -0.71 -7.15 -1.16
C VAL A 255 -1.20 -5.82 -0.55
N LEU A 256 -0.30 -4.98 -0.05
CA LEU A 256 -0.66 -3.67 0.52
C LEU A 256 -0.83 -2.58 -0.55
N SER A 257 -0.49 -2.84 -1.82
CA SER A 257 -0.64 -1.87 -2.89
C SER A 257 -2.03 -1.96 -3.50
N TRP A 258 -2.68 -0.81 -3.72
CA TRP A 258 -4.05 -0.77 -4.24
C TRP A 258 -4.21 -1.57 -5.54
N ASN A 259 -5.30 -2.32 -5.65
CA ASN A 259 -5.70 -3.15 -6.80
C ASN A 259 -4.57 -4.06 -7.35
N THR A 260 -3.66 -4.51 -6.48
CA THR A 260 -2.52 -5.34 -6.85
C THR A 260 -2.68 -6.76 -6.33
N PHE A 261 -2.70 -7.72 -7.26
CA PHE A 261 -2.83 -9.14 -7.01
C PHE A 261 -1.52 -9.84 -7.34
N PRO A 262 -0.75 -10.28 -6.32
CA PRO A 262 0.46 -11.03 -6.55
C PRO A 262 0.15 -12.40 -7.15
N LEU A 263 0.82 -12.75 -8.25
CA LEU A 263 0.78 -14.07 -8.87
C LEU A 263 1.77 -15.03 -8.20
N SER A 264 1.73 -16.31 -8.58
CA SER A 264 2.72 -17.29 -8.12
C SER A 264 4.15 -16.88 -8.51
N ARG A 265 5.13 -17.31 -7.69
CA ARG A 265 6.55 -17.02 -7.92
C ARG A 265 6.99 -17.50 -9.31
N ILE A 266 7.59 -16.60 -10.07
CA ILE A 266 8.15 -16.89 -11.40
C ILE A 266 9.66 -17.17 -11.31
N VAL A 267 10.21 -17.89 -12.29
CA VAL A 267 11.64 -18.17 -12.36
C VAL A 267 12.36 -16.99 -13.02
N ARG A 268 13.64 -16.77 -12.66
CA ARG A 268 14.45 -15.76 -13.35
C ARG A 268 14.76 -16.26 -14.76
N LEU A 269 14.13 -15.63 -15.74
CA LEU A 269 14.22 -15.97 -17.15
C LEU A 269 14.49 -14.71 -18.00
N GLY A 270 14.66 -14.89 -19.31
CA GLY A 270 14.73 -13.78 -20.26
C GLY A 270 13.44 -12.96 -20.29
N THR A 271 13.49 -11.78 -20.90
CA THR A 271 12.36 -10.82 -20.95
C THR A 271 11.06 -11.43 -21.47
N ASP A 272 11.10 -12.12 -22.61
CA ASP A 272 9.90 -12.70 -23.24
C ASP A 272 9.35 -13.88 -22.43
N GLU A 273 10.23 -14.66 -21.83
CA GLU A 273 9.89 -15.79 -20.96
C GLU A 273 9.21 -15.32 -19.67
N LEU A 274 9.64 -14.19 -19.08
CA LEU A 274 8.99 -13.60 -17.89
C LEU A 274 7.55 -13.20 -18.18
N MET A 275 7.26 -12.68 -19.37
CA MET A 275 5.90 -12.32 -19.78
C MET A 275 5.02 -13.56 -19.92
N GLN A 276 5.53 -14.61 -20.57
CA GLN A 276 4.82 -15.88 -20.73
C GLN A 276 4.52 -16.55 -19.38
N GLU A 277 5.47 -16.53 -18.44
CA GLU A 277 5.24 -17.06 -17.09
C GLU A 277 4.20 -16.25 -16.31
N ALA A 278 4.22 -14.92 -16.41
CA ALA A 278 3.22 -14.08 -15.77
C ALA A 278 1.82 -14.29 -16.36
N GLU A 279 1.70 -14.40 -17.68
CA GLU A 279 0.45 -14.73 -18.36
C GLU A 279 -0.06 -16.10 -17.94
N LYS A 280 0.81 -17.12 -17.95
CA LYS A 280 0.45 -18.48 -17.53
C LYS A 280 -0.04 -18.50 -16.08
N ALA A 281 0.67 -17.84 -15.16
CA ALA A 281 0.26 -17.78 -13.77
C ALA A 281 -1.09 -17.08 -13.59
N ALA A 282 -1.38 -16.05 -14.37
CA ALA A 282 -2.66 -15.36 -14.36
C ALA A 282 -3.81 -16.21 -14.95
N LEU A 283 -3.55 -16.97 -16.03
CA LEU A 283 -4.48 -17.94 -16.61
C LEU A 283 -4.79 -19.08 -15.63
N ASP A 284 -3.75 -19.67 -15.01
CA ASP A 284 -3.87 -20.77 -14.04
C ASP A 284 -4.64 -20.32 -12.79
N ALA A 285 -4.49 -19.06 -12.37
CA ALA A 285 -5.25 -18.46 -11.27
C ALA A 285 -6.70 -18.07 -11.66
N GLY A 286 -7.07 -18.17 -12.93
CA GLY A 286 -8.40 -17.81 -13.43
C GLY A 286 -8.70 -16.30 -13.43
N LEU A 287 -7.67 -15.45 -13.36
CA LEU A 287 -7.80 -14.00 -13.32
C LEU A 287 -7.99 -13.40 -14.73
N ILE A 288 -7.44 -14.09 -15.73
CA ILE A 288 -7.60 -13.82 -17.17
C ILE A 288 -7.96 -15.12 -17.91
N LYS A 289 -8.43 -15.01 -19.15
CA LYS A 289 -8.79 -16.11 -20.05
C LYS A 289 -8.12 -15.91 -21.41
N GLN A 290 -7.94 -17.00 -22.17
CA GLN A 290 -7.46 -16.91 -23.55
C GLN A 290 -8.36 -15.98 -24.38
N GLY A 291 -7.73 -15.13 -25.20
CA GLY A 291 -8.42 -14.11 -25.97
C GLY A 291 -8.63 -12.78 -25.24
N ASP A 292 -8.36 -12.71 -23.93
CA ASP A 292 -8.40 -11.43 -23.20
C ASP A 292 -7.25 -10.52 -23.66
N LEU A 293 -7.54 -9.22 -23.79
CA LEU A 293 -6.55 -8.19 -24.01
C LEU A 293 -5.92 -7.77 -22.67
N VAL A 294 -4.60 -7.77 -22.61
CA VAL A 294 -3.83 -7.39 -21.42
C VAL A 294 -2.75 -6.37 -21.77
N ILE A 295 -2.37 -5.56 -20.78
CA ILE A 295 -1.21 -4.65 -20.87
C ILE A 295 -0.06 -5.25 -20.07
N ALA A 296 1.04 -5.59 -20.72
CA ALA A 296 2.24 -6.10 -20.08
C ALA A 296 3.25 -4.97 -19.81
N VAL A 297 3.75 -4.89 -18.58
CA VAL A 297 4.75 -3.91 -18.15
C VAL A 297 5.95 -4.62 -17.54
N LEU A 298 7.15 -4.29 -18.04
CA LEU A 298 8.38 -4.96 -17.65
C LEU A 298 9.62 -4.06 -17.81
N GLY A 299 10.73 -4.51 -17.22
CA GLY A 299 12.06 -3.93 -17.43
C GLY A 299 12.92 -4.85 -18.28
N VAL A 300 13.38 -4.36 -19.43
CA VAL A 300 14.22 -5.12 -20.37
C VAL A 300 15.71 -4.80 -20.10
N PRO A 301 16.61 -5.80 -20.08
CA PRO A 301 18.06 -5.55 -20.00
C PRO A 301 18.54 -4.70 -21.18
N GLY A 302 19.33 -3.65 -20.93
CA GLY A 302 19.89 -2.79 -22.00
C GLY A 302 20.19 -1.33 -21.63
N GLY A 303 19.75 -0.87 -20.45
CA GLY A 303 20.08 0.46 -19.91
C GLY A 303 20.72 0.38 -18.52
N PRO A 304 21.43 1.44 -18.05
CA PRO A 304 22.04 1.44 -16.72
C PRO A 304 20.96 1.29 -15.64
N GLY A 305 20.93 0.14 -14.95
CA GLY A 305 20.12 -0.06 -13.73
C GLY A 305 18.86 -0.93 -13.82
N GLY A 306 18.51 -1.53 -14.97
CA GLY A 306 17.46 -2.57 -15.05
C GLY A 306 16.07 -2.16 -14.52
N GLY A 307 15.63 -0.94 -14.83
CA GLY A 307 14.32 -0.40 -14.42
C GLY A 307 13.19 -0.66 -15.42
N THR A 308 11.94 -0.35 -15.02
CA THR A 308 10.76 -0.39 -15.91
C THR A 308 10.96 0.53 -17.10
N ASN A 309 10.83 -0.01 -18.31
CA ASN A 309 11.04 0.77 -19.54
C ASN A 309 10.20 0.30 -20.74
N THR A 310 9.36 -0.73 -20.58
CA THR A 310 8.60 -1.32 -21.68
C THR A 310 7.14 -1.54 -21.28
N VAL A 311 6.24 -1.17 -22.19
CA VAL A 311 4.81 -1.49 -22.16
C VAL A 311 4.45 -2.19 -23.48
N LYS A 312 3.66 -3.25 -23.41
CA LYS A 312 3.22 -4.04 -24.57
C LYS A 312 1.73 -4.34 -24.44
N VAL A 313 0.98 -4.06 -25.50
CA VAL A 313 -0.41 -4.54 -25.66
C VAL A 313 -0.35 -5.96 -26.19
N HIS A 314 -1.08 -6.88 -25.59
CA HIS A 314 -1.04 -8.30 -25.95
C HIS A 314 -2.41 -8.95 -25.79
N THR A 315 -2.77 -9.85 -26.72
CA THR A 315 -3.94 -10.71 -26.57
C THR A 315 -3.47 -12.11 -26.19
N THR A 316 -3.95 -12.58 -25.04
CA THR A 316 -3.54 -13.84 -24.43
C THR A 316 -3.86 -15.04 -25.33
N GLY A 317 -2.95 -16.03 -25.35
CA GLY A 317 -3.12 -17.26 -26.14
C GLY A 317 -2.99 -17.12 -27.66
N MET A 318 -2.59 -15.96 -28.20
CA MET A 318 -2.21 -15.81 -29.60
C MET A 318 -0.67 -15.75 -29.74
N ALA A 319 -0.12 -16.66 -30.54
CA ALA A 319 1.32 -16.76 -30.85
C ALA A 319 1.77 -15.68 -31.85
#